data_AF-A0A2T6CPF5-F1
#
_entry.id   AF-A0A2T6CPF5-F1
#
_cell.length_a   1.000
_cell.length_b   1.000
_cell.length_c   1.000
_cell.angle_alpha   90.00
_cell.angle_beta   90.00
_cell.angle_gamma   90.00
#
_symmetry.space_group_name_H-M   'P 1'
#
loop_
_entity.id
_entity.type
_entity.pdbx_description
1 polymer ?
#
loop_
_entity_poly.entity_id
_entity_poly.type
_entity_poly.pdbx_seq_one_letter_code
_entity_poly.pdbx_strand_id
1 'polypeptide(L)'
;MKSSSLCATAFCRNKRGKKKGKLCNKCALRIWRAKYPLKAAYFTLKTSAVKRRIAFLLTLKEFAQAIYGTEYLERKGWDSNALHIDRIDNSLGYQAGNIRVVTAHENCRKGRLFERRDSVLKCEIIDGAECPY
;
A
#
# COMPACT_ATOMS: atom_id res chain seq x y z
N MET A 1 -36.97 11.76 -5.59
CA MET A 1 -35.90 11.93 -4.58
C MET A 1 -35.54 10.59 -3.97
N LYS A 2 -34.29 10.36 -3.55
CA LYS A 2 -33.89 9.11 -2.88
C LYS A 2 -34.47 9.00 -1.46
N SER A 3 -34.84 7.79 -1.07
CA SER A 3 -35.31 7.49 0.30
C SER A 3 -34.31 7.94 1.37
N SER A 4 -34.83 8.38 2.51
CA SER A 4 -34.07 8.86 3.67
C SER A 4 -33.19 7.78 4.30
N SER A 5 -33.50 6.49 4.11
CA SER A 5 -32.71 5.36 4.60
C SER A 5 -31.51 5.01 3.70
N LEU A 6 -31.48 5.52 2.46
CA LEU A 6 -30.48 5.18 1.45
C LEU A 6 -29.44 6.27 1.26
N CYS A 7 -28.22 5.87 0.90
CA CYS A 7 -27.11 6.76 0.59
C CYS A 7 -27.50 7.79 -0.49
N ALA A 8 -27.23 9.06 -0.22
CA ALA A 8 -27.59 10.18 -1.12
C ALA A 8 -26.80 10.19 -2.44
N THR A 9 -25.61 9.57 -2.52
CA THR A 9 -24.82 9.50 -3.77
C THR A 9 -25.65 8.86 -4.88
N ALA A 10 -25.67 9.46 -6.07
CA ALA A 10 -26.37 8.94 -7.24
C ALA A 10 -26.07 7.44 -7.47
N PHE A 11 -27.10 6.67 -7.83
CA PHE A 11 -27.04 5.22 -8.10
C PHE A 11 -26.57 4.31 -6.95
N CYS A 12 -26.10 4.84 -5.80
CA CYS A 12 -25.68 4.01 -4.67
C CYS A 12 -26.87 3.35 -3.96
N ARG A 13 -26.89 2.02 -3.86
CA ARG A 13 -27.98 1.27 -3.21
C ARG A 13 -27.73 0.96 -1.73
N ASN A 14 -26.61 1.41 -1.17
CA ASN A 14 -26.25 1.12 0.22
C ASN A 14 -27.10 1.93 1.21
N LYS A 15 -27.38 1.34 2.37
CA LYS A 15 -27.96 2.05 3.52
C LYS A 15 -27.05 3.19 3.98
N ARG A 16 -27.63 4.28 4.50
CA ARG A 16 -26.85 5.34 5.16
C ARG A 16 -26.07 4.78 6.33
N GLY A 17 -24.92 5.40 6.64
CA GLY A 17 -24.17 5.02 7.83
C GLY A 17 -24.99 5.27 9.10
N LYS A 18 -24.66 4.56 10.19
CA LYS A 18 -25.33 4.75 11.50
C LYS A 18 -25.14 6.15 12.09
N LYS A 19 -24.07 6.86 11.69
CA LYS A 19 -23.81 8.25 12.07
C LYS A 19 -24.72 9.19 11.26
N LYS A 20 -25.06 10.38 11.79
CA LYS A 20 -26.02 11.38 11.24
C LYS A 20 -25.72 11.94 9.82
N GLY A 21 -24.96 11.24 8.98
CA GLY A 21 -24.60 11.64 7.62
C GLY A 21 -25.57 11.15 6.54
N LYS A 22 -25.59 11.85 5.40
CA LYS A 22 -26.41 11.49 4.21
C LYS A 22 -25.81 10.33 3.39
N LEU A 23 -24.60 9.90 3.70
CA LEU A 23 -23.81 8.96 2.90
C LEU A 23 -23.60 7.63 3.63
N CYS A 24 -23.40 6.56 2.87
CA CYS A 24 -22.84 5.32 3.41
C CYS A 24 -21.33 5.47 3.65
N ASN A 25 -20.76 4.62 4.52
CA ASN A 25 -19.33 4.64 4.83
C ASN A 25 -18.44 4.53 3.58
N LYS A 26 -18.85 3.72 2.59
CA LYS A 26 -18.12 3.54 1.32
C LYS A 26 -18.04 4.83 0.51
N CYS A 27 -19.16 5.54 0.34
CA CYS A 27 -19.19 6.80 -0.40
C CYS A 27 -18.48 7.92 0.36
N ALA A 28 -18.67 7.99 1.68
CA ALA A 28 -17.95 8.94 2.52
C ALA A 28 -16.42 8.73 2.42
N LEU A 29 -15.96 7.48 2.46
CA LEU A 29 -14.55 7.15 2.29
C LEU A 29 -14.01 7.50 0.89
N ARG A 30 -14.79 7.26 -0.18
CA ARG A 30 -14.41 7.65 -1.55
C ARG A 30 -14.20 9.17 -1.66
N ILE A 31 -15.14 9.95 -1.13
CA ILE A 31 -15.04 11.43 -1.11
C ILE A 31 -13.82 11.86 -0.29
N TRP A 32 -13.61 11.26 0.89
CA TRP A 32 -12.47 11.59 1.73
C TRP A 32 -11.13 11.27 1.03
N ARG A 33 -11.03 10.15 0.32
CA ARG A 33 -9.83 9.78 -0.45
C ARG A 33 -9.57 10.73 -1.62
N ALA A 34 -10.62 11.19 -2.30
CA ALA A 34 -10.50 12.19 -3.36
C ALA A 34 -10.06 13.56 -2.79
N LYS A 35 -10.58 13.95 -1.62
CA LYS A 35 -10.21 15.20 -0.95
C LYS A 35 -8.80 15.16 -0.35
N TYR A 36 -8.33 14.00 0.10
CA TYR A 36 -7.04 13.84 0.80
C TYR A 36 -6.22 12.68 0.21
N PRO A 37 -5.77 12.76 -1.06
CA PRO A 37 -5.10 11.67 -1.76
C PRO A 37 -3.79 11.24 -1.08
N LEU A 38 -2.99 12.18 -0.58
CA LEU A 38 -1.77 11.92 0.18
C LEU A 38 -2.04 11.07 1.43
N LYS A 39 -3.00 11.51 2.27
CA LYS A 39 -3.37 10.79 3.49
C LYS A 39 -3.93 9.40 3.17
N ALA A 40 -4.73 9.31 2.11
CA ALA A 40 -5.29 8.04 1.64
C ALA A 40 -4.21 7.04 1.22
N ALA A 41 -3.20 7.49 0.47
CA ALA A 41 -2.08 6.65 0.05
C ALA A 41 -1.26 6.18 1.27
N TYR A 42 -0.92 7.10 2.17
CA TYR A 42 -0.22 6.79 3.42
C TYR A 42 -0.94 5.72 4.26
N PHE A 43 -2.25 5.88 4.50
CA PHE A 43 -3.01 4.89 5.28
C PHE A 43 -3.15 3.54 4.58
N THR A 44 -3.19 3.54 3.24
CA THR A 44 -3.20 2.30 2.46
C THR A 44 -1.89 1.55 2.63
N LEU A 45 -0.75 2.26 2.58
CA LEU A 45 0.57 1.70 2.83
C LEU A 45 0.68 1.15 4.26
N LYS A 46 0.27 1.93 5.26
CA LYS A 46 0.28 1.54 6.67
C LYS A 46 -0.57 0.28 6.91
N THR A 47 -1.78 0.24 6.37
CA THR A 47 -2.67 -0.93 6.51
C THR A 47 -2.08 -2.17 5.82
N SER A 48 -1.43 -2.00 4.68
CA SER A 48 -0.76 -3.10 3.97
C SER A 48 0.45 -3.63 4.74
N ALA A 49 1.24 -2.75 5.35
CA ALA A 49 2.35 -3.12 6.22
C ALA A 49 1.88 -3.91 7.45
N VAL A 50 0.83 -3.45 8.13
CA VAL A 50 0.21 -4.14 9.28
C VAL A 50 -0.25 -5.54 8.89
N LYS A 51 -0.96 -5.69 7.76
CA LYS A 51 -1.41 -6.99 7.26
C LYS A 51 -0.25 -7.97 7.01
N ARG A 52 0.89 -7.45 6.54
CA ARG A 52 2.11 -8.22 6.24
C ARG A 52 3.06 -8.34 7.44
N ARG A 53 2.68 -7.81 8.61
CA ARG A 53 3.52 -7.75 9.82
C ARG A 53 4.88 -7.08 9.59
N ILE A 54 4.92 -6.05 8.75
CA ILE A 54 6.12 -5.24 8.49
C ILE A 54 6.10 -4.03 9.44
N ALA A 55 7.24 -3.76 10.11
CA ALA A 55 7.38 -2.58 10.96
C ALA A 55 7.09 -1.29 10.19
N PHE A 56 6.39 -0.35 10.81
CA PHE A 56 5.95 0.90 10.18
C PHE A 56 6.25 2.08 11.10
N LEU A 57 7.40 2.71 10.89
CA LEU A 57 7.88 3.89 11.62
C LEU A 57 7.74 5.18 10.81
N LEU A 58 7.49 5.06 9.50
CA LEU A 58 7.31 6.18 8.59
C LEU A 58 6.14 7.08 9.03
N THR A 59 6.42 8.38 9.19
CA THR A 59 5.41 9.40 9.46
C THR A 59 4.76 9.91 8.17
N LEU A 60 3.62 10.60 8.29
CA LEU A 60 2.97 11.23 7.13
C LEU A 60 3.86 12.30 6.49
N LYS A 61 4.64 13.04 7.28
CA LYS A 61 5.55 14.09 6.79
C LYS A 61 6.70 13.49 5.99
N GLU A 62 7.32 12.43 6.50
CA GLU A 62 8.40 11.71 5.81
C GLU A 62 7.88 11.02 4.55
N PHE A 63 6.68 10.44 4.61
CA PHE A 63 6.02 9.89 3.42
C PHE A 63 5.80 10.96 2.35
N ALA A 64 5.28 12.14 2.73
CA ALA A 64 5.07 13.24 1.82
C ALA A 64 6.39 13.72 1.19
N GLN A 65 7.45 13.81 1.99
CA GLN A 65 8.78 14.17 1.51
C GLN A 65 9.36 13.13 0.54
N ALA A 66 9.17 11.84 0.82
CA ALA A 66 9.69 10.77 -0.02
C ALA A 66 9.01 10.66 -1.40
N ILE A 67 7.77 11.12 -1.51
CA ILE A 67 7.05 11.17 -2.79
C ILE A 67 7.09 12.56 -3.44
N TYR A 68 7.68 13.56 -2.77
CA TYR A 68 7.79 14.91 -3.29
C TYR A 68 8.63 14.92 -4.58
N GLY A 69 8.16 15.63 -5.60
CA GLY A 69 8.79 15.67 -6.92
C GLY A 69 8.58 14.42 -7.77
N THR A 70 7.82 13.43 -7.29
CA THR A 70 7.41 12.25 -8.07
C THR A 70 5.96 12.35 -8.52
N GLU A 71 5.58 11.59 -9.54
CA GLU A 71 4.19 11.47 -10.03
C GLU A 71 3.40 10.38 -9.29
N TYR A 72 3.79 10.04 -8.05
CA TYR A 72 3.26 8.87 -7.36
C TYR A 72 1.75 8.97 -7.11
N LEU A 73 1.20 10.14 -6.77
CA LEU A 73 -0.22 10.27 -6.46
C LEU A 73 -1.10 10.13 -7.70
N GLU A 74 -0.57 10.54 -8.85
CA GLU A 74 -1.19 10.56 -10.16
C GLU A 74 -1.13 9.19 -10.82
N ARG A 75 0.05 8.55 -10.76
CA ARG A 75 0.33 7.29 -11.46
C ARG A 75 0.23 6.03 -10.59
N LYS A 76 -0.12 6.14 -9.31
CA LYS A 76 -0.43 4.96 -8.50
C LYS A 76 -1.66 4.22 -9.06
N GLY A 77 -1.61 2.90 -9.05
CA GLY A 77 -2.59 2.10 -9.77
C GLY A 77 -2.32 0.60 -9.68
N TRP A 78 -2.94 -0.13 -10.59
CA TRP A 78 -2.91 -1.59 -10.64
C TRP A 78 -2.10 -2.15 -11.82
N ASP A 79 -1.83 -1.35 -12.84
CA ASP A 79 -1.05 -1.78 -14.00
C ASP A 79 0.46 -1.87 -13.69
N SER A 80 1.22 -2.45 -14.63
CA SER A 80 2.65 -2.69 -14.46
C SER A 80 3.49 -1.41 -14.36
N ASN A 81 3.02 -0.33 -14.97
CA ASN A 81 3.70 0.97 -15.07
C ASN A 81 3.27 1.92 -13.94
N ALA A 82 2.30 1.51 -13.14
CA ALA A 82 1.83 2.24 -12.00
C ALA A 82 2.92 2.35 -10.93
N LEU A 83 2.98 3.51 -10.29
CA LEU A 83 3.96 3.78 -9.25
C LEU A 83 3.52 3.20 -7.89
N HIS A 84 4.45 2.52 -7.23
CA HIS A 84 4.32 1.80 -5.97
C HIS A 84 5.41 2.29 -5.00
N ILE A 85 5.19 2.05 -3.70
CA ILE A 85 6.20 2.32 -2.67
C ILE A 85 6.87 0.99 -2.31
N ASP A 86 8.16 0.92 -2.61
CA ASP A 86 9.03 -0.19 -2.25
C ASP A 86 9.91 0.18 -1.06
N ARG A 87 10.32 -0.83 -0.29
CA ARG A 87 11.35 -0.67 0.74
C ARG A 87 12.70 -0.79 0.05
N ILE A 88 13.72 0.00 0.38
CA ILE A 88 15.03 -0.14 -0.26
C ILE A 88 15.68 -1.45 0.20
N ASP A 89 15.78 -1.63 1.51
CA ASP A 89 16.12 -2.87 2.18
C ASP A 89 14.85 -3.58 2.68
N ASN A 90 14.69 -4.85 2.29
CA ASN A 90 13.57 -5.69 2.67
C ASN A 90 13.66 -6.25 4.09
N SER A 91 14.86 -6.26 4.69
CA SER A 91 15.09 -6.67 6.08
C SER A 91 14.53 -5.64 7.08
N LEU A 92 14.42 -4.38 6.64
CA LEU A 92 13.92 -3.26 7.41
C LEU A 92 12.42 -2.99 7.16
N GLY A 93 11.82 -2.19 8.05
CA GLY A 93 10.45 -1.72 7.93
C GLY A 93 10.28 -0.53 6.98
N TYR A 94 9.06 -0.01 6.92
CA TYR A 94 8.80 1.31 6.34
C TYR A 94 9.26 2.39 7.33
N GLN A 95 10.36 3.06 7.01
CA GLN A 95 10.97 4.14 7.80
C GLN A 95 11.55 5.20 6.86
N ALA A 96 11.83 6.40 7.39
CA ALA A 96 12.50 7.44 6.62
C ALA A 96 13.82 6.92 6.03
N GLY A 97 14.11 7.28 4.78
CA GLY A 97 15.31 6.84 4.07
C GLY A 97 15.32 5.38 3.60
N ASN A 98 14.38 4.52 4.03
CA ASN A 98 14.27 3.13 3.55
C ASN A 98 13.11 2.92 2.57
N ILE A 99 12.60 3.99 1.94
CA ILE A 99 11.51 3.89 0.97
C ILE A 99 11.89 4.54 -0.34
N ARG A 100 11.36 4.00 -1.43
CA ARG A 100 11.52 4.56 -2.78
C ARG A 100 10.24 4.37 -3.59
N VAL A 101 10.04 5.26 -4.55
CA VAL A 101 9.00 5.13 -5.56
C VAL A 101 9.55 4.30 -6.71
N VAL A 102 8.87 3.22 -7.08
CA VAL A 102 9.22 2.34 -8.19
C VAL A 102 7.97 1.93 -8.94
N THR A 103 8.11 1.39 -10.14
CA THR A 103 6.96 0.77 -10.84
C THR A 103 6.55 -0.55 -10.17
N ALA A 104 5.29 -0.94 -10.38
CA ALA A 104 4.80 -2.25 -9.95
C ALA A 104 5.65 -3.39 -10.52
N HIS A 105 6.08 -3.27 -11.79
CA HIS A 105 6.97 -4.24 -12.42
C HIS A 105 8.31 -4.40 -11.68
N GLU A 106 8.98 -3.30 -11.35
CA GLU A 106 10.26 -3.33 -10.63
C GLU A 106 10.12 -3.92 -9.23
N ASN A 107 9.04 -3.56 -8.51
CA ASN A 107 8.75 -4.09 -7.19
C ASN A 107 8.53 -5.62 -7.23
N CYS A 108 7.71 -6.10 -8.17
CA CYS A 108 7.50 -7.54 -8.38
C CYS A 108 8.79 -8.27 -8.77
N ARG A 109 9.60 -7.68 -9.66
CA ARG A 109 10.90 -8.25 -10.05
C ARG A 109 11.83 -8.38 -8.85
N LYS A 110 11.89 -7.36 -7.98
CA LYS A 110 12.68 -7.40 -6.74
C LYS A 110 12.18 -8.49 -5.80
N GLY A 111 10.87 -8.60 -5.58
CA GLY A 111 10.27 -9.64 -4.75
C GLY A 111 10.70 -11.04 -5.17
N ARG A 112 10.58 -11.35 -6.48
CA ARG A 112 11.01 -12.65 -7.03
C ARG A 112 12.51 -12.94 -6.90
N LEU A 113 13.35 -11.91 -6.95
CA LEU A 113 14.79 -12.08 -6.75
C LEU A 113 15.12 -12.34 -5.28
N PHE A 114 14.43 -11.64 -4.37
CA PHE A 114 14.59 -11.82 -2.94
C PHE A 114 14.17 -13.23 -2.50
N GLU A 115 12.99 -13.69 -2.95
CA GLU A 115 12.50 -15.05 -2.67
C GLU A 115 13.47 -16.13 -3.17
N ARG A 116 14.00 -15.97 -4.40
CA ARG A 116 15.00 -16.90 -4.95
C ARG A 116 16.29 -16.92 -4.14
N ARG A 117 16.81 -15.75 -3.74
CA ARG A 117 18.02 -15.67 -2.91
C ARG A 117 17.79 -16.29 -1.54
N ASP A 118 16.65 -16.05 -0.92
CA ASP A 118 16.30 -16.63 0.39
C ASP A 118 16.16 -18.15 0.29
N SER A 119 15.62 -18.69 -0.81
CA SER A 119 15.60 -20.13 -1.06
C SER A 119 16.98 -20.73 -1.27
N VAL A 120 17.89 -20.04 -1.98
CA VAL A 120 19.28 -20.49 -2.17
C VAL A 120 20.04 -20.48 -0.84
N LEU A 121 19.96 -19.39 -0.06
CA LEU A 121 20.59 -19.31 1.27
C LEU A 121 20.04 -20.35 2.24
N LYS A 122 18.73 -20.64 2.20
CA LYS A 122 18.15 -21.73 2.99
C LYS A 122 18.69 -23.09 2.56
N CYS A 123 18.95 -23.30 1.28
CA CYS A 123 19.59 -24.52 0.79
C CYS A 123 21.05 -24.60 1.28
N GLU A 124 21.82 -23.52 1.16
CA GLU A 124 23.23 -23.46 1.61
C GLU A 124 23.40 -23.60 3.13
N ILE A 125 22.42 -23.18 3.95
CA ILE A 125 22.46 -23.34 5.41
C ILE A 125 22.14 -24.77 5.85
N ILE A 126 21.52 -25.58 4.99
CA ILE A 126 21.41 -27.03 5.23
C ILE A 126 22.81 -27.67 5.08
N ASP A 127 23.74 -26.98 4.41
CA ASP A 127 25.04 -27.50 3.96
C ASP A 127 26.23 -27.08 4.84
N GLY A 128 26.02 -27.07 6.16
CA GLY A 128 27.06 -27.58 7.06
C GLY A 128 27.27 -29.09 6.90
N ALA A 129 26.37 -29.77 6.19
CA ALA A 129 26.48 -31.10 5.62
C ALA A 129 25.77 -31.11 4.25
N GLU A 130 26.49 -31.39 3.16
CA GLU A 130 26.00 -31.34 1.76
C GLU A 130 24.55 -31.85 1.57
N CYS A 131 23.75 -31.06 0.85
CA CYS A 131 22.32 -31.22 0.62
C CYS A 131 22.01 -32.54 -0.11
N PRO A 132 21.17 -33.44 0.45
CA PRO A 132 20.81 -34.69 -0.20
C PRO A 132 19.64 -34.54 -1.17
N TYR A 133 19.71 -33.55 -2.08
CA TYR A 133 18.86 -33.44 -3.28
C TYR A 133 19.60 -32.74 -4.43
#